data_AF-A0A017SEX9-F1
#
_entry.id   AF-A0A017SEX9-F1
#
_cell.length_a   1.000
_cell.length_b   1.000
_cell.length_c   1.000
_cell.angle_alpha   90.00
_cell.angle_beta   90.00
_cell.angle_gamma   90.00
#
_symmetry.space_group_name_H-M   'P 1'
#
loop_
_entity.id
_entity.type
_entity.pdbx_description
1 polymer ?
#
loop_
_entity_poly.entity_id
_entity_poly.type
_entity_poly.pdbx_seq_one_letter_code
_entity_poly.pdbx_strand_id
1 'polypeptide(L)'
;MAPRFIPKPGTAPNVARDAKEVYSTLKCGGVVIIPTDVGYALLTSTQAGIQRIFSAKDRREGHNIGIIGTYKQHRETHLLSEAKFEMTRVLTEDMAMIVGIIAKYDTENLHPRLAALDSATLSHVTKGDTISITVPEGPFLRELGRLCDEDSDGMLTFGTSANLTGQGQQFQIEDIDPRVLDAVDLVVDYGLQKWHVYRRGGVNFDAENMKVLRKGAGYEVFCDRMLRWFPHLLAEAGVSIEEDPDYKTSEPGMPAT
;
A
#
# COMPACT_ATOMS: atom_id res chain seq x y z
N MET A 1 24.58 4.60 8.40
CA MET A 1 25.33 3.96 7.30
C MET A 1 24.58 4.29 6.01
N ALA A 2 25.26 4.37 4.87
CA ALA A 2 24.57 4.55 3.60
C ALA A 2 23.64 3.36 3.31
N PRO A 3 22.45 3.57 2.72
CA PRO A 3 21.55 2.48 2.38
C PRO A 3 22.20 1.54 1.38
N ARG A 4 21.90 0.24 1.51
CA ARG A 4 22.29 -0.75 0.51
C ARG A 4 21.26 -0.74 -0.63
N PHE A 5 21.71 -0.81 -1.88
CA PHE A 5 20.83 -0.89 -3.04
C PHE A 5 20.79 -2.32 -3.61
N ILE A 6 19.59 -2.78 -3.94
CA ILE A 6 19.36 -4.02 -4.71
C ILE A 6 18.35 -3.79 -5.84
N PRO A 7 18.50 -4.47 -6.98
CA PRO A 7 19.67 -5.24 -7.38
C PRO A 7 20.90 -4.32 -7.57
N LYS A 8 22.09 -4.90 -7.76
CA LYS A 8 23.27 -4.09 -8.07
C LYS A 8 23.06 -3.38 -9.41
N PRO A 9 23.52 -2.13 -9.59
CA PRO A 9 23.45 -1.45 -10.88
C PRO A 9 24.01 -2.33 -12.02
N GLY A 10 23.26 -2.41 -13.12
CA GLY A 10 23.61 -3.26 -14.27
C GLY A 10 23.23 -4.74 -14.12
N THR A 11 22.48 -5.13 -13.07
CA THR A 11 21.96 -6.50 -12.91
C THR A 11 20.43 -6.52 -12.94
N ALA A 12 19.86 -7.59 -13.51
CA ALA A 12 18.41 -7.75 -13.56
C ALA A 12 17.81 -7.96 -12.15
N PRO A 13 16.58 -7.47 -11.88
CA PRO A 13 15.85 -7.77 -10.66
C PRO A 13 15.69 -9.27 -10.43
N ASN A 14 15.77 -9.71 -9.17
CA ASN A 14 15.44 -11.07 -8.77
C ASN A 14 14.42 -11.02 -7.63
N VAL A 15 13.13 -11.03 -7.99
CA VAL A 15 12.02 -10.86 -7.05
C VAL A 15 12.13 -11.76 -5.82
N ALA A 16 12.38 -13.06 -6.00
CA ALA A 16 12.45 -14.00 -4.88
C ALA A 16 13.61 -13.70 -3.92
N ARG A 17 14.81 -13.43 -4.46
CA ARG A 17 15.98 -13.06 -3.64
C ARG A 17 15.75 -11.72 -2.95
N ASP A 18 15.34 -10.71 -3.71
CA ASP A 18 15.25 -9.34 -3.25
C ASP A 18 14.14 -9.19 -2.19
N ALA A 19 13.01 -9.87 -2.36
CA ALA A 19 11.95 -9.96 -1.34
C ALA A 19 12.43 -10.67 -0.06
N LYS A 20 13.22 -11.74 -0.18
CA LYS A 20 13.81 -12.44 0.99
C LYS A 20 14.79 -11.55 1.77
N GLU A 21 15.58 -10.74 1.08
CA GLU A 21 16.48 -9.78 1.72
C GLU A 21 15.73 -8.66 2.44
N VAL A 22 14.64 -8.17 1.83
CA VAL A 22 13.75 -7.18 2.43
C VAL A 22 13.04 -7.75 3.64
N TYR A 23 12.47 -8.94 3.51
CA TYR A 23 11.86 -9.68 4.61
C TYR A 23 12.81 -9.82 5.80
N SER A 24 14.05 -10.24 5.55
CA SER A 24 15.07 -10.39 6.59
C SER A 24 15.43 -9.06 7.24
N THR A 25 15.53 -7.99 6.44
CA THR A 25 15.82 -6.63 6.93
C THR A 25 14.72 -6.12 7.84
N LEU A 26 13.46 -6.27 7.42
CA LEU A 26 12.29 -5.92 8.22
C LEU A 26 12.21 -6.77 9.51
N LYS A 27 12.48 -8.08 9.44
CA LYS A 27 12.47 -8.96 10.63
C LYS A 27 13.54 -8.57 11.65
N CYS A 28 14.66 -7.99 11.20
CA CYS A 28 15.68 -7.41 12.07
C CYS A 28 15.37 -5.97 12.54
N GLY A 29 14.18 -5.44 12.26
CA GLY A 29 13.74 -4.11 12.67
C GLY A 29 14.23 -2.95 11.78
N GLY A 30 14.74 -3.27 10.59
CA GLY A 30 15.20 -2.27 9.62
C GLY A 30 14.05 -1.53 8.90
N VAL A 31 14.41 -0.43 8.26
CA VAL A 31 13.54 0.35 7.38
C VAL A 31 14.00 0.18 5.94
N VAL A 32 13.05 0.05 5.01
CA VAL A 32 13.35 -0.17 3.59
C VAL A 32 12.60 0.79 2.69
N ILE A 33 13.14 1.05 1.49
CA ILE A 33 12.40 1.60 0.35
C ILE A 33 12.15 0.48 -0.65
N ILE A 34 10.90 0.34 -1.10
CA ILE A 34 10.48 -0.70 -2.02
C ILE A 34 9.61 -0.17 -3.16
N PRO A 35 9.63 -0.82 -4.34
CA PRO A 35 8.81 -0.44 -5.47
C PRO A 35 7.35 -0.91 -5.28
N THR A 36 6.42 -0.07 -5.73
CA THR A 36 5.00 -0.41 -5.90
C THR A 36 4.56 0.07 -7.29
N ASP A 37 3.46 -0.47 -7.84
CA ASP A 37 2.95 -0.02 -9.14
C ASP A 37 2.65 1.49 -9.20
N VAL A 38 2.38 2.10 -8.04
CA VAL A 38 2.04 3.52 -7.86
C VAL A 38 3.20 4.36 -7.33
N GLY A 39 4.44 3.89 -7.40
CA GLY A 39 5.62 4.63 -6.91
C GLY A 39 6.34 3.92 -5.77
N TYR A 40 7.32 4.58 -5.17
CA TYR A 40 8.12 4.00 -4.09
C TYR A 40 7.49 4.20 -2.71
N ALA A 41 7.65 3.22 -1.83
CA ALA A 41 7.15 3.23 -0.46
C ALA A 41 8.26 2.96 0.55
N LEU A 42 8.20 3.64 1.70
CA LEU A 42 8.96 3.33 2.91
C LEU A 42 8.20 2.26 3.69
N LEU A 43 8.88 1.19 4.11
CA LEU A 43 8.32 0.11 4.94
C LEU A 43 9.16 -0.14 6.19
N THR A 44 8.48 -0.56 7.25
CA THR A 44 9.03 -1.08 8.51
C THR A 44 8.04 -2.10 9.08
N SER A 45 8.45 -2.87 10.10
CA SER A 45 7.58 -3.74 10.91
C SER A 45 7.61 -3.39 12.40
N THR A 46 8.31 -2.33 12.79
CA THR A 46 8.53 -1.97 14.20
C THR A 46 8.20 -0.51 14.49
N GLN A 47 7.85 -0.22 15.75
CA GLN A 47 7.64 1.15 16.23
C GLN A 47 8.85 2.05 16.03
N ALA A 48 10.05 1.53 16.31
CA ALA A 48 11.30 2.28 16.11
C ALA A 48 11.49 2.69 14.64
N GLY A 49 11.15 1.80 13.70
CA GLY A 49 11.17 2.14 12.29
C GLY A 49 10.06 3.11 11.88
N ILE A 50 8.86 3.06 12.49
CA ILE A 50 7.80 4.06 12.26
C ILE A 50 8.32 5.45 12.65
N GLN A 51 8.93 5.58 13.83
CA GLN A 51 9.52 6.83 14.30
C GLN A 51 10.63 7.33 13.36
N ARG A 52 11.48 6.41 12.87
CA ARG A 52 12.52 6.74 11.89
C ARG A 52 11.93 7.28 10.58
N ILE A 53 10.91 6.60 10.04
CA ILE A 53 10.17 7.04 8.84
C ILE A 53 9.54 8.42 9.06
N PHE A 54 8.89 8.65 10.19
CA PHE A 54 8.21 9.92 10.48
C PHE A 54 9.20 11.08 10.61
N SER A 55 10.33 10.84 11.28
CA SER A 55 11.42 11.81 11.42
C SER A 55 12.01 12.19 10.06
N ALA A 56 12.26 11.20 9.19
CA ALA A 56 12.82 11.45 7.86
C ALA A 56 11.87 12.22 6.93
N LYS A 57 10.57 12.06 7.11
CA LYS A 57 9.53 12.69 6.28
C LYS A 57 9.07 14.07 6.79
N ASP A 58 9.66 14.56 7.88
CA ASP A 58 9.20 15.76 8.60
C ASP A 58 7.68 15.69 8.89
N ARG A 59 7.25 14.53 9.41
CA ARG A 59 5.84 14.23 9.62
C ARG A 59 5.43 14.65 11.03
N ARG A 60 4.29 15.33 11.15
CA ARG A 60 3.74 15.75 12.46
C ARG A 60 3.45 14.53 13.36
N GLU A 61 3.54 14.73 14.66
CA GLU A 61 3.08 13.75 15.65
C GLU A 61 1.58 13.42 15.45
N GLY A 62 1.21 12.17 15.70
CA GLY A 62 -0.18 11.70 15.61
C GLY A 62 -0.66 11.30 14.20
N HIS A 63 0.19 11.35 13.17
CA HIS A 63 -0.16 10.83 11.86
C HIS A 63 -0.29 9.30 11.85
N ASN A 64 -1.34 8.80 11.19
CA ASN A 64 -1.50 7.36 10.93
C ASN A 64 -0.58 6.85 9.82
N ILE A 65 -0.19 5.58 9.91
CA ILE A 65 0.50 4.83 8.87
C ILE A 65 -0.35 3.61 8.50
N GLY A 66 -0.42 3.28 7.21
CA GLY A 66 -1.21 2.13 6.75
C GLY A 66 -0.42 0.84 6.83
N ILE A 67 -1.13 -0.29 6.81
CA ILE A 67 -0.53 -1.59 6.56
C ILE A 67 -0.36 -1.76 5.05
N ILE A 68 0.81 -2.20 4.60
CA ILE A 68 0.97 -2.77 3.26
C ILE A 68 0.99 -4.28 3.46
N GLY A 69 -0.04 -4.95 2.98
CA GLY A 69 -0.33 -6.32 3.35
C GLY A 69 -0.83 -7.16 2.19
N THR A 70 -1.39 -8.31 2.51
CA THR A 70 -1.96 -9.25 1.53
C THR A 70 -3.49 -9.25 1.60
N TYR A 71 -4.13 -9.84 0.60
CA TYR A 71 -5.56 -10.13 0.66
C TYR A 71 -5.90 -11.03 1.86
N LYS A 72 -5.04 -12.00 2.19
CA LYS A 72 -5.21 -12.85 3.39
C LYS A 72 -5.24 -12.01 4.66
N GLN A 73 -4.27 -11.11 4.85
CA GLN A 73 -4.23 -10.19 6.01
C GLN A 73 -5.45 -9.29 6.07
N HIS A 74 -5.88 -8.76 4.91
CA HIS A 74 -7.12 -8.00 4.79
C HIS A 74 -8.33 -8.81 5.27
N ARG A 75 -8.46 -10.08 4.84
CA ARG A 75 -9.57 -10.96 5.19
C ARG A 75 -9.57 -11.38 6.67
N GLU A 76 -8.40 -11.62 7.24
CA GLU A 76 -8.25 -12.04 8.64
C GLU A 76 -8.44 -10.87 9.63
N THR A 77 -8.26 -9.62 9.17
CA THR A 77 -8.25 -8.43 10.04
C THR A 77 -9.54 -7.62 9.95
N HIS A 78 -10.09 -7.43 8.75
CA HIS A 78 -11.27 -6.59 8.56
C HIS A 78 -12.58 -7.34 8.84
N LEU A 79 -13.59 -6.59 9.26
CA LEU A 79 -14.97 -7.06 9.44
C LEU A 79 -15.81 -6.61 8.24
N LEU A 80 -15.97 -7.49 7.26
CA LEU A 80 -16.73 -7.22 6.03
C LEU A 80 -17.58 -8.44 5.65
N SER A 81 -18.56 -8.23 4.76
CA SER A 81 -19.31 -9.33 4.15
C SER A 81 -18.46 -10.07 3.11
N GLU A 82 -18.83 -11.32 2.83
CA GLU A 82 -18.15 -12.13 1.80
C GLU A 82 -18.11 -11.45 0.43
N ALA A 83 -19.20 -10.80 0.02
CA ALA A 83 -19.25 -10.08 -1.26
C ALA A 83 -18.24 -8.92 -1.33
N LYS A 84 -17.95 -8.24 -0.22
CA LYS A 84 -16.94 -7.17 -0.15
C LYS A 84 -15.52 -7.73 -0.14
N PHE A 85 -15.31 -8.89 0.47
CA PHE A 85 -14.03 -9.59 0.35
C PHE A 85 -13.80 -10.08 -1.08
N GLU A 86 -14.82 -10.65 -1.73
CA GLU A 86 -14.77 -11.03 -3.13
C GLU A 86 -14.43 -9.83 -4.03
N MET A 87 -15.05 -8.67 -3.79
CA MET A 87 -14.72 -7.43 -4.48
C MET A 87 -13.23 -7.10 -4.38
N THR A 88 -12.65 -7.09 -3.17
CA THR A 88 -11.21 -6.83 -3.01
C THR A 88 -10.38 -7.86 -3.76
N ARG A 89 -10.67 -9.16 -3.59
CA ARG A 89 -9.95 -10.27 -4.24
C ARG A 89 -9.92 -10.12 -5.77
N VAL A 90 -11.08 -9.84 -6.37
CA VAL A 90 -11.21 -9.70 -7.82
C VAL A 90 -10.47 -8.47 -8.33
N LEU A 91 -10.60 -7.32 -7.64
CA LEU A 91 -9.92 -6.11 -8.05
C LEU A 91 -8.40 -6.24 -7.95
N THR A 92 -7.91 -6.89 -6.89
CA THR A 92 -6.47 -7.03 -6.64
C THR A 92 -5.94 -8.33 -7.25
N GLU A 93 -6.15 -9.49 -6.64
CA GLU A 93 -5.47 -10.74 -7.01
C GLU A 93 -5.76 -11.18 -8.45
N ASP A 94 -7.01 -11.02 -8.91
CA ASP A 94 -7.44 -11.46 -10.25
C ASP A 94 -7.12 -10.42 -11.34
N MET A 95 -7.14 -9.12 -10.99
CA MET A 95 -7.12 -8.02 -11.97
C MET A 95 -5.98 -7.01 -11.76
N ALA A 96 -5.03 -7.35 -10.88
CA ALA A 96 -3.77 -6.68 -10.62
C ALA A 96 -3.88 -5.18 -10.30
N MET A 97 -4.84 -4.78 -9.46
CA MET A 97 -4.88 -3.42 -8.91
C MET A 97 -4.23 -3.35 -7.53
N ILE A 98 -3.65 -2.19 -7.24
CA ILE A 98 -3.34 -1.80 -5.87
C ILE A 98 -4.47 -0.95 -5.30
N VAL A 99 -5.06 -1.42 -4.20
CA VAL A 99 -6.16 -0.72 -3.52
C VAL A 99 -5.90 -0.65 -2.02
N GLY A 100 -5.97 0.56 -1.47
CA GLY A 100 -6.03 0.82 -0.03
C GLY A 100 -7.44 0.57 0.48
N ILE A 101 -7.66 -0.50 1.24
CA ILE A 101 -8.95 -0.82 1.83
C ILE A 101 -8.99 -0.28 3.26
N ILE A 102 -9.99 0.54 3.55
CA ILE A 102 -10.31 1.01 4.90
C ILE A 102 -11.58 0.30 5.34
N ALA A 103 -11.54 -0.38 6.49
CA ALA A 103 -12.70 -1.01 7.07
C ALA A 103 -12.52 -1.18 8.59
N LYS A 104 -13.61 -1.57 9.25
CA LYS A 104 -13.60 -1.91 10.67
C LYS A 104 -12.80 -3.17 10.96
N TYR A 105 -12.28 -3.25 12.17
CA TYR A 105 -11.69 -4.46 12.77
C TYR A 105 -12.33 -4.74 14.13
N ASP A 106 -12.15 -5.93 14.68
CA ASP A 106 -12.62 -6.25 16.03
C ASP A 106 -11.71 -5.58 17.08
N THR A 107 -12.22 -4.57 17.78
CA THR A 107 -11.47 -3.82 18.81
C THR A 107 -11.39 -4.55 20.14
N GLU A 108 -12.24 -5.55 20.38
CA GLU A 108 -12.32 -6.30 21.63
C GLU A 108 -11.53 -7.61 21.55
N ASN A 109 -11.62 -8.30 20.40
CA ASN A 109 -10.89 -9.55 20.12
C ASN A 109 -9.91 -9.33 18.96
N LEU A 110 -8.82 -8.61 19.25
CA LEU A 110 -7.78 -8.33 18.26
C LEU A 110 -7.27 -9.62 17.59
N HIS A 111 -7.18 -9.59 16.26
CA HIS A 111 -6.46 -10.62 15.51
C HIS A 111 -5.03 -10.79 16.09
N PRO A 112 -4.47 -12.01 16.19
CA PRO A 112 -3.18 -12.24 16.85
C PRO A 112 -2.04 -11.32 16.38
N ARG A 113 -2.01 -10.98 15.08
CA ARG A 113 -1.02 -10.05 14.53
C ARG A 113 -1.17 -8.61 15.01
N LEU A 114 -2.40 -8.16 15.30
CA LEU A 114 -2.67 -6.85 15.91
C LEU A 114 -2.41 -6.89 17.42
N ALA A 115 -2.78 -7.98 18.08
CA ALA A 115 -2.56 -8.18 19.51
C ALA A 115 -1.07 -8.22 19.89
N ALA A 116 -0.21 -8.65 18.95
CA ALA A 116 1.24 -8.67 19.12
C ALA A 116 1.90 -7.28 19.03
N LEU A 117 1.18 -6.26 18.56
CA LEU A 117 1.72 -4.89 18.45
C LEU A 117 1.77 -4.21 19.82
N ASP A 118 2.80 -3.40 20.04
CA ASP A 118 2.78 -2.47 21.17
C ASP A 118 1.69 -1.40 20.97
N SER A 119 1.26 -0.78 22.07
CA SER A 119 0.14 0.18 22.05
C SER A 119 0.42 1.41 21.18
N ALA A 120 1.67 1.85 21.07
CA ALA A 120 2.03 2.99 20.23
C ALA A 120 1.93 2.61 18.75
N THR A 121 2.45 1.44 18.35
CA THR A 121 2.29 0.92 17.00
C THR A 121 0.82 0.74 16.64
N LEU A 122 0.02 0.10 17.52
CA LEU A 122 -1.40 -0.10 17.30
C LEU A 122 -2.12 1.24 17.07
N SER A 123 -1.84 2.25 17.91
CA SER A 123 -2.41 3.59 17.75
C SER A 123 -2.00 4.30 16.46
N HIS A 124 -0.84 3.99 15.87
CA HIS A 124 -0.42 4.56 14.59
C HIS A 124 -1.12 3.89 13.40
N VAL A 125 -1.49 2.61 13.51
CA VAL A 125 -2.07 1.84 12.40
C VAL A 125 -3.60 1.83 12.40
N THR A 126 -4.24 2.25 13.50
CA THR A 126 -5.70 2.33 13.64
C THR A 126 -6.20 3.77 13.69
N LYS A 127 -7.43 4.01 13.24
CA LYS A 127 -8.15 5.27 13.43
C LYS A 127 -9.56 4.98 13.89
N GLY A 128 -9.82 5.19 15.19
CA GLY A 128 -11.06 4.72 15.80
C GLY A 128 -11.13 3.21 15.72
N ASP A 129 -12.22 2.68 15.16
CA ASP A 129 -12.45 1.26 14.92
C ASP A 129 -12.03 0.80 13.52
N THR A 130 -11.30 1.63 12.76
CA THR A 130 -10.88 1.31 11.38
C THR A 130 -9.39 1.11 11.23
N ILE A 131 -9.01 0.24 10.29
CA ILE A 131 -7.63 0.03 9.83
C ILE A 131 -7.58 0.26 8.32
N SER A 132 -6.43 0.76 7.84
CA SER A 132 -6.13 0.86 6.41
C SER A 132 -5.13 -0.23 6.01
N ILE A 133 -5.53 -1.12 5.12
CA ILE A 133 -4.69 -2.17 4.53
C ILE A 133 -4.63 -1.95 3.03
N THR A 134 -3.45 -1.61 2.53
CA THR A 134 -3.17 -1.60 1.09
C THR A 134 -2.84 -3.00 0.63
N VAL A 135 -3.61 -3.51 -0.32
CA VAL A 135 -3.38 -4.80 -0.99
C VAL A 135 -2.76 -4.50 -2.37
N PRO A 136 -1.44 -4.73 -2.53
CA PRO A 136 -0.71 -4.53 -3.78
C PRO A 136 -0.62 -5.82 -4.59
N GLU A 137 -0.36 -5.68 -5.90
CA GLU A 137 -0.30 -6.83 -6.81
C GLU A 137 0.96 -6.88 -7.68
N GLY A 138 1.89 -5.94 -7.49
CA GLY A 138 3.20 -6.02 -8.12
C GLY A 138 3.93 -7.29 -7.69
N PRO A 139 4.69 -7.96 -8.59
CA PRO A 139 5.30 -9.26 -8.31
C PRO A 139 6.21 -9.25 -7.07
N PHE A 140 6.90 -8.14 -6.82
CA PHE A 140 7.73 -7.95 -5.64
C PHE A 140 6.92 -8.00 -4.33
N LEU A 141 5.83 -7.22 -4.25
CA LEU A 141 5.02 -7.14 -3.04
C LEU A 141 4.20 -8.41 -2.79
N ARG A 142 3.79 -9.12 -3.85
CA ARG A 142 3.18 -10.45 -3.72
C ARG A 142 4.13 -11.44 -3.06
N GLU A 143 5.39 -11.46 -3.49
CA GLU A 143 6.39 -12.36 -2.91
C GLU A 143 6.77 -11.96 -1.48
N LEU A 144 6.94 -10.66 -1.19
CA LEU A 144 7.16 -10.20 0.18
C LEU A 144 5.97 -10.54 1.10
N GLY A 145 4.75 -10.32 0.61
CA GLY A 145 3.52 -10.66 1.33
C GLY A 145 3.41 -12.16 1.62
N ARG A 146 3.73 -13.02 0.64
CA ARG A 146 3.79 -14.47 0.82
C ARG A 146 4.76 -14.86 1.94
N LEU A 147 5.96 -14.28 1.98
CA LEU A 147 6.93 -14.51 3.05
C LEU A 147 6.39 -14.10 4.43
N CYS A 148 5.70 -12.96 4.52
CA CYS A 148 5.04 -12.53 5.75
C CYS A 148 3.87 -13.45 6.17
N ASP A 149 3.19 -14.10 5.23
CA ASP A 149 2.06 -14.99 5.52
C ASP A 149 2.44 -16.43 5.83
N GLU A 150 3.58 -16.91 5.32
CA GLU A 150 4.09 -18.27 5.57
C GLU A 150 4.91 -18.39 6.84
N ASP A 151 5.53 -17.31 7.31
CA ASP A 151 6.24 -17.31 8.58
C ASP A 151 5.23 -17.37 9.74
N SER A 152 5.41 -18.33 10.65
CA SER A 152 4.60 -18.46 11.87
C SER A 152 4.75 -17.25 12.79
N ASP A 153 5.92 -16.60 12.76
CA ASP A 153 6.22 -15.33 13.43
C ASP A 153 6.05 -14.14 12.46
N GLY A 154 5.30 -14.34 11.37
CA GLY A 154 5.13 -13.38 10.30
C GLY A 154 4.57 -12.04 10.77
N MET A 155 5.13 -10.96 10.22
CA MET A 155 4.88 -9.58 10.67
C MET A 155 3.90 -8.82 9.78
N LEU A 156 3.22 -7.84 10.38
CA LEU A 156 2.60 -6.76 9.61
C LEU A 156 3.68 -5.78 9.16
N THR A 157 3.55 -5.25 7.95
CA THR A 157 4.42 -4.18 7.46
C THR A 157 3.65 -2.88 7.38
N PHE A 158 4.27 -1.81 7.86
CA PHE A 158 3.70 -0.47 7.96
C PHE A 158 4.37 0.43 6.94
N GLY A 159 3.56 1.07 6.11
CA GLY A 159 4.06 1.75 4.93
C GLY A 159 3.46 3.12 4.65
N THR A 160 4.27 3.94 4.00
CA THR A 160 3.89 5.25 3.47
C THR A 160 4.71 5.55 2.21
N SER A 161 4.30 6.52 1.41
CA SER A 161 5.04 6.95 0.22
C SER A 161 6.48 7.39 0.54
N ALA A 162 7.44 7.10 -0.34
CA ALA A 162 8.84 7.46 -0.17
C ALA A 162 9.12 8.90 -0.64
N ASN A 163 8.52 9.87 0.05
CA ASN A 163 8.60 11.30 -0.27
C ASN A 163 8.60 12.15 1.02
N LEU A 164 9.00 13.42 0.97
CA LEU A 164 8.71 14.35 2.07
C LEU A 164 7.20 14.59 2.19
N THR A 165 6.71 14.88 3.38
CA THR A 165 5.29 15.17 3.60
C THR A 165 4.82 16.31 2.67
N GLY A 166 3.77 16.03 1.87
CA GLY A 166 3.17 17.00 0.95
C GLY A 166 3.82 17.15 -0.43
N GLN A 167 4.95 16.48 -0.72
CA GLN A 167 5.69 16.66 -1.98
C GLN A 167 5.26 15.72 -3.12
N GLY A 168 4.13 15.03 -2.99
CA GLY A 168 3.65 14.10 -4.01
C GLY A 168 4.46 12.78 -4.08
N GLN A 169 3.90 11.83 -4.82
CA GLN A 169 4.43 10.46 -4.94
C GLN A 169 5.69 10.43 -5.83
N GLN A 170 6.71 9.68 -5.43
CA GLN A 170 7.94 9.49 -6.22
C GLN A 170 7.93 8.16 -6.96
N PHE A 171 8.37 8.15 -8.21
CA PHE A 171 8.22 7.00 -9.12
C PHE A 171 9.54 6.42 -9.62
N GLN A 172 10.66 7.04 -9.30
CA GLN A 172 12.02 6.55 -9.50
C GLN A 172 12.87 6.96 -8.30
N ILE A 173 13.96 6.25 -8.04
CA ILE A 173 14.79 6.46 -6.84
C ILE A 173 15.45 7.85 -6.86
N GLU A 174 15.82 8.32 -8.04
CA GLU A 174 16.50 9.60 -8.27
C GLU A 174 15.66 10.81 -7.82
N ASP A 175 14.34 10.66 -7.74
CA ASP A 175 13.43 11.73 -7.32
C ASP A 175 13.19 11.74 -5.79
N ILE A 176 13.71 10.74 -5.06
CA ILE A 176 13.54 10.63 -3.61
C ILE A 176 14.53 11.57 -2.91
N ASP A 177 14.03 12.38 -1.96
CA ASP A 177 14.87 13.28 -1.16
C ASP A 177 15.99 12.49 -0.46
N PRO A 178 17.27 12.94 -0.53
CA PRO A 178 18.39 12.26 0.11
C PRO A 178 18.18 11.96 1.60
N ARG A 179 17.47 12.80 2.34
CA ARG A 179 17.16 12.56 3.76
C ARG A 179 16.29 11.32 3.97
N VAL A 180 15.41 11.02 3.01
CA VAL A 180 14.58 9.82 3.04
C VAL A 180 15.42 8.59 2.68
N LEU A 181 16.31 8.70 1.69
CA LEU A 181 17.25 7.63 1.33
C LEU A 181 18.21 7.30 2.48
N ASP A 182 18.76 8.31 3.14
CA ASP A 182 19.72 8.15 4.24
C ASP A 182 19.09 7.56 5.51
N ALA A 183 17.76 7.54 5.60
CA ALA A 183 17.02 7.00 6.73
C ALA A 183 16.74 5.50 6.64
N VAL A 184 17.09 4.83 5.54
CA VAL A 184 16.77 3.41 5.33
C VAL A 184 17.99 2.51 5.32
N ASP A 185 17.78 1.24 5.61
CA ASP A 185 18.80 0.21 5.65
C ASP A 185 18.95 -0.48 4.27
N LEU A 186 17.88 -0.51 3.47
CA LEU A 186 17.83 -1.15 2.16
C LEU A 186 16.91 -0.40 1.20
N VAL A 187 17.35 -0.23 -0.05
CA VAL A 187 16.57 0.30 -1.17
C VAL A 187 16.47 -0.78 -2.24
N VAL A 188 15.24 -1.11 -2.63
CA VAL A 188 14.96 -1.96 -3.78
C VAL A 188 14.68 -1.05 -4.98
N ASP A 189 15.63 -0.91 -5.88
CA ASP A 189 15.54 -0.05 -7.06
C ASP A 189 15.13 -0.87 -8.29
N TYR A 190 13.83 -0.85 -8.61
CA TYR A 190 13.29 -1.50 -9.80
C TYR A 190 13.01 -0.48 -10.93
N GLY A 191 13.68 0.67 -10.90
CA GLY A 191 13.54 1.73 -11.90
C GLY A 191 12.21 2.47 -11.83
N LEU A 192 11.74 2.97 -12.99
CA LEU A 192 10.52 3.76 -13.10
C LEU A 192 9.26 2.92 -12.88
N GLN A 193 8.40 3.35 -11.95
CA GLN A 193 7.19 2.62 -11.60
C GLN A 193 6.06 2.76 -12.63
N LYS A 194 5.28 1.68 -12.77
CA LYS A 194 4.31 1.42 -13.85
C LYS A 194 3.32 2.57 -14.07
N TRP A 195 2.77 3.14 -13.01
CA TRP A 195 1.71 4.15 -13.08
C TRP A 195 2.22 5.59 -12.87
N HIS A 196 3.50 5.87 -13.16
CA HIS A 196 4.09 7.21 -13.01
C HIS A 196 3.34 8.33 -13.73
N VAL A 197 2.71 8.04 -14.87
CA VAL A 197 1.94 9.02 -15.66
C VAL A 197 0.80 9.66 -14.87
N TYR A 198 0.22 8.94 -13.91
CA TYR A 198 -0.87 9.47 -13.08
C TYR A 198 -0.40 10.49 -12.06
N ARG A 199 0.89 10.44 -11.66
CA ARG A 199 1.48 11.27 -10.59
C ARG A 199 0.71 11.20 -9.26
N ARG A 200 0.05 10.07 -9.00
CA ARG A 200 -0.80 9.81 -7.83
C ARG A 200 -0.42 8.49 -7.16
N GLY A 201 -0.66 8.39 -5.87
CA GLY A 201 -0.64 7.10 -5.14
C GLY A 201 -1.85 6.22 -5.47
N GLY A 202 -2.00 5.09 -4.79
CA GLY A 202 -3.12 4.17 -4.99
C GLY A 202 -4.49 4.74 -4.56
N VAL A 203 -5.56 4.12 -5.06
CA VAL A 203 -6.95 4.40 -4.65
C VAL A 203 -7.10 4.02 -3.17
N ASN A 204 -7.72 4.88 -2.37
CA ASN A 204 -8.17 4.52 -1.02
C ASN A 204 -9.69 4.41 -1.01
N PHE A 205 -10.19 3.27 -0.54
CA PHE A 205 -11.58 2.88 -0.59
C PHE A 205 -12.06 2.46 0.80
N ASP A 206 -13.08 3.15 1.30
CA ASP A 206 -13.86 2.72 2.45
C ASP A 206 -14.78 1.58 2.01
N ALA A 207 -14.39 0.34 2.34
CA ALA A 207 -15.15 -0.84 1.96
C ALA A 207 -16.38 -1.04 2.85
N GLU A 208 -16.47 -0.40 4.01
CA GLU A 208 -17.68 -0.46 4.82
C GLU A 208 -18.80 0.36 4.17
N ASN A 209 -18.50 1.60 3.81
CA ASN A 209 -19.48 2.54 3.27
C ASN A 209 -19.47 2.61 1.74
N MET A 210 -18.67 1.74 1.09
CA MET A 210 -18.47 1.66 -0.35
C MET A 210 -18.07 3.00 -0.98
N LYS A 211 -17.26 3.79 -0.27
CA LYS A 211 -16.93 5.16 -0.61
C LYS A 211 -15.47 5.32 -1.00
N VAL A 212 -15.22 6.01 -2.12
CA VAL A 212 -13.87 6.41 -2.51
C VAL A 212 -13.41 7.55 -1.60
N LEU A 213 -12.36 7.32 -0.83
CA LEU A 213 -11.74 8.33 0.04
C LEU A 213 -10.63 9.10 -0.68
N ARG A 214 -9.97 8.46 -1.65
CA ARG A 214 -8.95 9.09 -2.49
C ARG A 214 -8.99 8.51 -3.90
N LYS A 215 -9.20 9.37 -4.90
CA LYS A 215 -8.96 9.05 -6.31
C LYS A 215 -7.45 8.89 -6.52
N GLY A 216 -7.03 7.70 -6.94
CA GLY A 216 -5.63 7.32 -7.10
C GLY A 216 -5.22 7.17 -8.55
N ALA A 217 -4.05 6.59 -8.78
CA ALA A 217 -3.65 6.10 -10.10
C ALA A 217 -4.56 4.95 -10.55
N GLY A 218 -4.97 4.96 -11.82
CA GLY A 218 -5.91 3.97 -12.39
C GLY A 218 -7.31 4.02 -11.78
N TYR A 219 -7.73 5.18 -11.24
CA TYR A 219 -9.04 5.33 -10.62
C TYR A 219 -10.19 5.09 -11.61
N GLU A 220 -10.04 5.53 -12.85
CA GLU A 220 -11.00 5.28 -13.92
C GLU A 220 -11.19 3.79 -14.22
N VAL A 221 -10.12 3.00 -14.11
CA VAL A 221 -10.16 1.54 -14.22
C VAL A 221 -10.87 0.93 -13.00
N PHE A 222 -10.61 1.45 -11.79
CA PHE A 222 -11.32 1.05 -10.57
C PHE A 222 -12.83 1.30 -10.72
N CYS A 223 -13.22 2.48 -11.19
CA CYS A 223 -14.63 2.86 -11.41
C CYS A 223 -15.33 1.92 -12.38
N ASP A 224 -14.75 1.66 -13.56
CA ASP A 224 -15.35 0.77 -14.56
C ASP A 224 -15.58 -0.62 -13.96
N ARG A 225 -14.58 -1.19 -13.27
CA ARG A 225 -14.66 -2.52 -12.66
C ARG A 225 -15.71 -2.59 -11.56
N MET A 226 -15.76 -1.57 -10.69
CA MET A 226 -16.78 -1.47 -9.64
C MET A 226 -18.20 -1.42 -10.22
N LEU A 227 -18.43 -0.57 -11.23
CA LEU A 227 -19.74 -0.43 -11.86
C LEU A 227 -20.13 -1.67 -12.68
N ARG A 228 -19.16 -2.37 -13.27
CA ARG A 228 -19.39 -3.52 -14.13
C ARG A 228 -19.63 -4.81 -13.36
N TRP A 229 -18.91 -5.03 -12.25
CA TRP A 229 -18.91 -6.30 -11.54
C TRP A 229 -19.58 -6.24 -10.17
N PHE A 230 -19.54 -5.08 -9.51
CA PHE A 230 -20.07 -4.89 -8.15
C PHE A 230 -21.12 -3.75 -8.03
N PRO A 231 -22.00 -3.51 -9.03
CA PRO A 231 -22.98 -2.43 -8.92
C PRO A 231 -23.98 -2.64 -7.79
N HIS A 232 -24.24 -3.89 -7.40
CA HIS A 232 -25.12 -4.24 -6.29
C HIS A 232 -24.58 -3.72 -4.95
N LEU A 233 -23.27 -3.81 -4.69
CA LEU A 233 -22.67 -3.29 -3.46
C LEU A 233 -22.82 -1.77 -3.33
N LEU A 234 -22.72 -1.05 -4.46
CA LEU A 234 -22.93 0.39 -4.51
C LEU A 234 -24.39 0.76 -4.27
N ALA A 235 -25.31 0.03 -4.91
CA ALA A 235 -26.75 0.23 -4.75
C ALA A 235 -27.21 -0.05 -3.32
N GLU A 236 -26.73 -1.13 -2.70
CA GLU A 236 -27.03 -1.49 -1.30
C GLU A 236 -26.54 -0.43 -0.31
N ALA A 237 -25.37 0.16 -0.57
CA ALA A 237 -24.83 1.26 0.23
C ALA A 237 -25.47 2.62 -0.08
N GLY A 238 -26.31 2.72 -1.14
CA GLY A 238 -26.94 3.97 -1.55
C GLY A 238 -25.93 5.02 -2.05
N VAL A 239 -24.81 4.59 -2.61
CA VAL A 239 -23.73 5.48 -3.06
C VAL A 239 -23.51 5.37 -4.57
N SER A 240 -23.00 6.45 -5.16
CA SER A 240 -22.46 6.46 -6.52
C SER A 240 -20.95 6.64 -6.50
N ILE A 241 -20.29 6.18 -7.55
CA ILE A 241 -18.87 6.46 -7.79
C ILE A 241 -18.78 7.55 -8.85
N GLU A 242 -18.16 8.67 -8.48
CA GLU A 242 -17.89 9.77 -9.39
C GLU A 242 -16.72 9.45 -10.33
N GLU A 243 -16.78 9.95 -11.56
CA GLU A 243 -15.68 9.88 -12.52
C GLU A 243 -14.42 10.64 -12.03
N ASP A 244 -13.28 10.29 -12.62
CA ASP A 244 -12.08 11.09 -12.47
C ASP A 244 -12.20 12.39 -13.28
N PRO A 245 -11.96 13.56 -12.68
CA PRO A 245 -11.97 14.81 -13.45
C PRO A 245 -10.82 14.88 -14.46
N ASP A 246 -9.70 14.21 -14.19
CA ASP A 246 -8.47 14.31 -14.97
C ASP A 246 -8.30 13.14 -15.96
N TYR A 247 -8.93 11.99 -15.69
CA TYR A 247 -8.81 10.76 -16.49
C TYR A 247 -10.19 10.22 -16.88
N LYS A 248 -10.82 10.84 -17.88
CA LYS A 248 -12.15 10.46 -18.36
C LYS A 248 -12.10 9.27 -19.31
N THR A 249 -13.08 8.37 -19.20
CA THR A 249 -13.27 7.22 -20.11
C THR A 249 -14.27 7.50 -21.24
N SER A 250 -15.00 8.61 -21.16
CA SER A 250 -16.10 8.99 -22.03
C SER A 250 -15.72 9.91 -23.20
N GLU A 251 -14.43 10.21 -23.41
CA GLU A 251 -13.94 10.94 -24.60
C GLU A 251 -13.20 9.99 -25.57
N PRO A 252 -13.85 9.54 -26.66
CA PRO A 252 -13.15 8.86 -27.74
C PRO A 252 -12.40 9.89 -28.60
N GLY A 253 -11.07 9.83 -28.56
CA GLY A 253 -10.18 10.37 -29.59
C GLY A 253 -9.90 11.87 -29.51
N MET A 254 -8.73 12.23 -28.98
CA MET A 254 -7.96 13.36 -29.52
C MET A 254 -6.81 12.81 -30.36
N PRO A 255 -6.65 13.24 -31.63
CA PRO A 255 -5.48 12.91 -32.41
C PRO A 255 -4.25 13.56 -31.76
N ALA A 256 -3.13 12.84 -31.78
CA ALA A 256 -1.84 13.45 -31.52
C ALA A 256 -1.64 14.61 -32.52
N THR A 257 -1.43 15.81 -31.99
CA THR A 257 -0.79 16.92 -32.71
C THR A 257 0.58 17.17 -32.12
#